data_AF-A0A9Q3GYB8-F1
#
_entry.id   AF-A0A9Q3GYB8-F1
#
_cell.length_a   1.000
_cell.length_b   1.000
_cell.length_c   1.000
_cell.angle_alpha   90.00
_cell.angle_beta   90.00
_cell.angle_gamma   90.00
#
_symmetry.space_group_name_H-M   'P 1'
#
loop_
_entity.id
_entity.type
_entity.pdbx_description
1 polymer ?
#
loop_
_entity_poly.entity_id
_entity_poly.type
_entity_poly.pdbx_seq_one_letter_code
_entity_poly.pdbx_strand_id
1 'polypeptide(L)'
;MENFISGKRSRKPPNWFAGAVVGTTPCSFKEALASLKSNAWLNAIAKEFASLEQHQVVKEVRLERNQRLLDTTWVFWEKTDAEGNVTEEKARLCVKGFCQIEDVDFHETFSPTDEEIFIKVSEGYTPTMEGGVCRKLTKSLYGLRQSQRNWYLCIKRFFTEAGFRPSAADPCFFIRTSGDPCFVFLHVDNLVIGGQNLQVFKSEIVSTLQMKDLCELNYVLGMKVTQNRSIRTISLSQELYIENILKDFDMQDCKLAFTPLVPSSRLDPIGNSNADPTSIKYRRAVGLLNYLVSCTRPDIAFATSCLAQFLSAPSVEHENAFKHVLWYLKGTKSWGITLGDVCDNSLITAFCDADWGSNYDSRSFSGSCVFCYGLVGWKTSKQEVVALSSTEAEYWSISSCCQDISLFLELTNDFGVALKGKLLCNNQGALSLLKNPLYQHQT
;
A
#
# COMPACT_ATOMS: atom_id res chain seq x y z
N MET A 1 27.77 1.39 -1.23
CA MET A 1 27.22 1.57 0.13
C MET A 1 26.02 2.47 -0.01
N GLU A 2 24.81 1.92 -0.02
CA GLU A 2 23.61 2.69 -0.33
C GLU A 2 22.54 2.42 0.69
N ASN A 3 22.07 3.50 1.30
CA ASN A 3 21.31 3.45 2.51
C ASN A 3 19.91 4.12 2.43
N PHE A 4 18.86 3.49 2.98
CA PHE A 4 17.45 3.90 2.95
C PHE A 4 17.11 4.79 4.16
N ILE A 5 16.52 5.97 3.98
CA ILE A 5 16.27 6.88 5.12
C ILE A 5 14.81 6.78 5.59
N SER A 6 14.59 6.41 6.86
CA SER A 6 13.27 6.38 7.52
C SER A 6 13.33 7.07 8.88
N GLY A 7 12.23 7.69 9.30
CA GLY A 7 12.06 8.18 10.68
C GLY A 7 12.30 7.07 11.72
N LYS A 8 13.14 7.35 12.73
CA LYS A 8 13.49 6.56 13.94
C LYS A 8 13.02 5.08 14.00
N ARG A 9 13.40 4.21 13.06
CA ARG A 9 13.05 2.76 13.12
C ARG A 9 14.08 1.90 12.39
N SER A 10 14.66 0.91 13.08
CA SER A 10 15.10 -0.32 12.41
C SER A 10 13.84 -0.97 11.82
N ARG A 11 13.79 -1.16 10.50
CA ARG A 11 12.60 -1.66 9.81
C ARG A 11 12.74 -3.13 9.45
N LYS A 12 11.75 -3.88 9.89
CA LYS A 12 11.33 -5.18 9.36
C LYS A 12 10.17 -4.97 8.38
N PRO A 13 9.82 -5.98 7.57
CA PRO A 13 8.55 -6.00 6.84
C PRO A 13 7.45 -5.51 7.78
N PRO A 14 6.73 -4.45 7.44
CA PRO A 14 5.90 -3.85 8.44
C PRO A 14 4.63 -4.68 8.60
N ASN A 15 4.29 -4.96 9.85
CA ASN A 15 3.18 -5.80 10.28
C ASN A 15 1.80 -5.19 9.98
N TRP A 16 1.62 -4.44 8.89
CA TRP A 16 0.28 -3.99 8.46
C TRP A 16 -0.65 -5.18 8.16
N PHE A 17 -0.08 -6.35 7.89
CA PHE A 17 -0.81 -7.59 7.62
C PHE A 17 -0.85 -8.59 8.76
N ALA A 18 -0.01 -8.43 9.78
CA ALA A 18 -0.29 -9.06 11.06
C ALA A 18 -1.41 -8.24 11.70
N GLY A 19 -2.62 -8.40 11.17
CA GLY A 19 -3.82 -8.13 11.92
C GLY A 19 -3.61 -8.73 13.29
N ALA A 20 -3.88 -7.91 14.32
CA ALA A 20 -3.95 -8.28 15.72
C ALA A 20 -3.53 -9.73 15.95
N VAL A 21 -2.31 -9.95 16.44
CA VAL A 21 -2.04 -11.18 17.17
C VAL A 21 -3.16 -11.24 18.20
N VAL A 22 -4.16 -12.08 17.92
CA VAL A 22 -5.24 -12.37 18.84
C VAL A 22 -4.53 -13.07 19.99
N GLY A 23 -4.19 -12.30 21.03
CA GLY A 23 -3.50 -12.86 22.18
C GLY A 23 -2.90 -11.90 23.21
N THR A 24 -2.19 -10.82 22.84
CA THR A 24 -1.33 -10.13 23.85
C THR A 24 -1.28 -8.61 23.83
N THR A 25 -1.58 -7.95 22.71
CA THR A 25 -1.49 -6.47 22.63
C THR A 25 -2.81 -5.83 23.06
N PRO A 26 -2.80 -4.89 24.02
CA PRO A 26 -4.03 -4.24 24.49
C PRO A 26 -4.62 -3.32 23.41
N CYS A 27 -5.94 -3.38 23.22
CA CYS A 27 -6.67 -2.53 22.28
C CYS A 27 -7.13 -1.22 22.93
N SER A 28 -7.03 -1.10 24.26
CA SER A 28 -7.41 0.09 25.00
C SER A 28 -6.47 0.35 26.18
N PHE A 29 -6.49 1.57 26.70
CA PHE A 29 -5.74 1.92 27.90
C PHE A 29 -6.14 1.05 29.11
N LYS A 30 -7.44 0.77 29.27
CA LYS A 30 -7.95 -0.10 30.35
C LYS A 30 -7.42 -1.52 30.23
N GLU A 31 -7.41 -2.09 29.04
CA GLU A 31 -6.81 -3.41 28.78
C GLU A 31 -5.30 -3.40 29.02
N ALA A 32 -4.60 -2.33 28.66
CA ALA A 32 -3.17 -2.20 28.91
C ALA A 32 -2.85 -2.24 30.41
N LEU A 33 -3.64 -1.55 31.23
CA LEU A 33 -3.51 -1.58 32.69
C LEU A 33 -3.95 -2.90 33.33
N ALA A 34 -4.96 -3.57 32.78
CA ALA A 34 -5.40 -4.87 33.25
C ALA A 34 -4.44 -6.01 32.85
N SER A 35 -3.51 -5.75 31.92
CA SER A 35 -2.54 -6.74 31.45
C SER A 35 -1.41 -6.96 32.47
N LEU A 36 -0.79 -8.15 32.41
CA LEU A 36 0.41 -8.50 33.19
C LEU A 36 1.61 -7.58 32.90
N LYS A 37 1.57 -6.88 31.76
CA LYS A 37 2.62 -5.95 31.31
C LYS A 37 2.29 -4.48 31.58
N SER A 38 1.35 -4.19 32.48
CA SER A 38 0.88 -2.83 32.78
C SER A 38 1.99 -1.80 33.02
N ASN A 39 3.02 -2.16 33.79
CA ASN A 39 4.17 -1.29 34.05
C ASN A 39 4.97 -0.96 32.77
N ALA A 40 5.14 -1.93 31.86
CA ALA A 40 5.83 -1.70 30.59
C ALA A 40 5.03 -0.75 29.69
N TRP A 41 3.71 -0.92 29.63
CA TRP A 41 2.82 -0.03 28.89
C TRP A 41 2.79 1.39 29.46
N LEU A 42 2.78 1.55 30.79
CA LEU A 42 2.89 2.86 31.45
C LEU A 42 4.20 3.57 31.13
N ASN A 43 5.33 2.85 31.14
CA ASN A 43 6.62 3.39 30.74
C ASN A 43 6.62 3.83 29.27
N ALA A 44 5.98 3.05 28.38
CA ALA A 44 5.84 3.41 26.97
C ALA A 44 4.99 4.67 26.77
N ILE A 45 3.91 4.83 27.53
CA ILE A 45 3.07 6.04 27.54
C ILE A 45 3.86 7.27 28.01
N ALA A 46 4.58 7.15 29.13
CA ALA A 46 5.37 8.25 29.68
C ALA A 46 6.48 8.68 28.70
N LYS A 47 7.14 7.73 28.05
CA LYS A 47 8.17 7.98 27.02
C LYS A 47 7.60 8.73 25.81
N GLU A 48 6.40 8.36 25.35
CA GLU A 48 5.74 9.07 24.24
C GLU A 48 5.40 10.51 24.64
N PHE A 49 4.85 10.75 25.84
CA PHE A 49 4.56 12.12 26.29
C PHE A 49 5.79 12.99 26.42
N ALA A 50 6.85 12.48 27.05
CA ALA A 50 8.11 13.21 27.18
C ALA A 50 8.65 13.62 25.79
N SER A 51 8.48 12.76 24.78
CA SER A 51 8.83 13.07 23.40
C SER A 51 7.94 14.18 22.81
N LEU A 52 6.62 14.15 23.05
CA LEU A 52 5.70 15.20 22.57
C LEU A 52 6.01 16.58 23.19
N GLU A 53 6.36 16.62 24.46
CA GLU A 53 6.76 17.85 25.16
C GLU A 53 8.14 18.34 24.68
N GLN A 54 9.12 17.45 24.58
CA GLN A 54 10.47 17.77 24.08
C GLN A 54 10.42 18.38 22.67
N HIS A 55 9.55 17.86 21.79
CA HIS A 55 9.41 18.34 20.43
C HIS A 55 8.41 19.50 20.28
N GLN A 56 7.87 20.02 21.39
CA GLN A 56 6.88 21.10 21.43
C GLN A 56 5.72 20.81 20.47
N VAL A 57 5.13 19.62 20.57
CA VAL A 57 3.95 19.20 19.78
C VAL A 57 2.66 19.66 20.48
N VAL A 58 2.68 19.65 21.81
CA VAL A 58 1.57 20.07 22.67
C VAL A 58 2.03 21.22 23.56
N LYS A 59 1.14 22.20 23.76
CA LYS A 59 1.32 23.29 24.72
C LYS A 59 0.14 23.34 25.65
N GLU A 60 0.41 23.48 26.95
CA GLU A 60 -0.64 23.66 27.95
C GLU A 60 -1.22 25.09 27.87
N VAL A 61 -2.55 25.20 27.82
CA VAL A 61 -3.28 26.46 27.71
C VAL A 61 -4.54 26.42 28.57
N ARG A 62 -4.98 27.58 29.07
CA ARG A 62 -6.28 27.68 29.76
C ARG A 62 -7.40 27.53 28.75
N LEU A 63 -8.42 26.74 29.09
CA LEU A 63 -9.59 26.55 28.25
C LEU A 63 -10.43 27.83 28.26
N GLU A 64 -10.60 28.45 27.10
CA GLU A 64 -11.51 29.58 26.94
C GLU A 64 -12.95 29.09 26.70
N ARG A 65 -13.94 29.94 27.00
CA ARG A 65 -15.35 29.61 26.75
C ARG A 65 -15.57 29.39 25.24
N ASN A 66 -16.23 28.30 24.88
CA ASN A 66 -16.58 27.86 23.50
C ASN A 66 -15.45 27.19 22.68
N GLN A 67 -14.31 26.84 23.28
CA GLN A 67 -13.31 26.02 22.57
C GLN A 67 -13.73 24.54 22.53
N ARG A 68 -13.74 23.97 21.31
CA ARG A 68 -14.01 22.54 21.12
C ARG A 68 -12.75 21.72 21.42
N LEU A 69 -12.94 20.65 22.19
CA LEU A 69 -11.88 19.70 22.51
C LEU A 69 -12.05 18.41 21.71
N LEU A 70 -10.98 18.00 21.03
CA LEU A 70 -10.92 16.69 20.40
C LEU A 70 -10.41 15.65 21.40
N ASP A 71 -11.10 14.51 21.45
CA ASP A 71 -10.67 13.37 22.25
C ASP A 71 -9.44 12.69 21.63
N THR A 72 -8.57 12.15 22.49
CA THR A 72 -7.48 11.27 22.07
C THR A 72 -7.75 9.81 22.39
N THR A 73 -6.90 8.92 21.88
CA THR A 73 -6.85 7.50 22.22
C THR A 73 -5.41 7.00 22.18
N TRP A 74 -5.15 5.88 22.87
CA TRP A 74 -3.86 5.21 22.88
C TRP A 74 -3.85 4.04 21.92
N VAL A 75 -2.82 3.97 21.09
CA VAL A 75 -2.52 2.82 20.25
C VAL A 75 -1.28 2.13 20.78
N PHE A 76 -1.41 0.84 21.09
CA PHE A 76 -0.33 0.02 21.64
C PHE A 76 0.15 -1.00 20.63
N TRP A 77 1.44 -1.28 20.63
CA TRP A 77 2.00 -2.41 19.91
C TRP A 77 3.33 -2.86 20.51
N GLU A 78 3.62 -4.15 20.37
CA GLU A 78 4.90 -4.73 20.72
C GLU A 78 5.80 -4.75 19.49
N LYS A 79 7.07 -4.36 19.66
CA LYS A 79 8.11 -4.61 18.67
C LYS A 79 8.77 -5.93 18.95
N THR A 80 8.99 -6.73 17.92
CA THR A 80 9.65 -8.04 18.05
C THR A 80 11.02 -8.10 17.36
N ASP A 81 11.92 -8.95 17.85
CA ASP A 81 13.17 -9.36 17.21
C ASP A 81 12.90 -10.38 16.08
N ALA A 82 13.95 -10.81 15.37
CA ALA A 82 13.78 -11.60 14.14
C ALA A 82 13.28 -13.01 14.46
N GLU A 83 13.50 -13.42 15.70
CA GLU A 83 13.14 -14.66 16.34
C GLU A 83 11.72 -14.61 16.94
N GLY A 84 11.07 -13.43 16.90
CA GLY A 84 9.69 -13.22 17.37
C GLY A 84 9.58 -12.82 18.84
N ASN A 85 10.68 -12.64 19.56
CA ASN A 85 10.67 -12.19 20.95
C ASN A 85 10.38 -10.68 21.04
N VAL A 86 9.63 -10.27 22.06
CA VAL A 86 9.32 -8.86 22.30
C VAL A 86 10.56 -8.09 22.76
N THR A 87 10.89 -7.02 22.05
CA THR A 87 12.04 -6.14 22.30
C THR A 87 11.67 -4.83 22.96
N GLU A 88 10.49 -4.29 22.64
CA GLU A 88 10.06 -2.99 23.16
C GLU A 88 8.54 -2.86 23.02
N GLU A 89 7.85 -2.55 24.12
CA GLU A 89 6.48 -2.07 24.15
C GLU A 89 6.41 -0.61 23.68
N LYS A 90 5.45 -0.31 22.80
CA LYS A 90 5.23 1.04 22.29
C LYS A 90 3.80 1.50 22.46
N ALA A 91 3.66 2.76 22.85
CA ALA A 91 2.39 3.47 22.92
C ALA A 91 2.49 4.72 22.04
N ARG A 92 1.38 5.09 21.39
CA ARG A 92 1.21 6.36 20.67
C ARG A 92 -0.07 7.02 21.08
N LEU A 93 0.01 8.34 21.28
CA LEU A 93 -1.17 9.18 21.44
C LEU A 93 -1.68 9.57 20.05
N CYS A 94 -2.94 9.23 19.77
CA CYS A 94 -3.61 9.55 18.52
C CYS A 94 -4.85 10.39 18.80
N VAL A 95 -5.12 11.40 17.98
CA VAL A 95 -6.38 12.15 18.02
C VAL A 95 -7.48 11.30 17.38
N LYS A 96 -8.70 11.35 17.93
CA LYS A 96 -9.87 10.77 17.29
C LYS A 96 -10.37 11.69 16.17
N GLY A 97 -9.63 11.78 15.06
CA GLY A 97 -9.96 12.69 13.96
C GLY A 97 -11.29 12.38 13.25
N PHE A 98 -11.84 11.18 13.43
CA PHE A 98 -13.21 10.90 12.96
C PHE A 98 -14.27 11.76 13.68
N CYS A 99 -13.96 12.28 14.88
CA CYS A 99 -14.79 13.24 15.60
C CYS A 99 -14.65 14.70 15.14
N GLN A 100 -13.76 15.00 14.18
CA GLN A 100 -13.62 16.34 13.61
C GLN A 100 -14.81 16.67 12.71
N ILE A 101 -15.31 17.90 12.79
CA ILE A 101 -16.38 18.44 11.94
C ILE A 101 -15.80 19.41 10.91
N GLU A 102 -16.20 19.22 9.66
CA GLU A 102 -15.89 20.13 8.55
C GLU A 102 -16.43 21.54 8.83
N ASP A 103 -15.69 22.57 8.42
CA ASP A 103 -15.92 24.00 8.71
C ASP A 103 -15.79 24.43 10.18
N VAL A 104 -15.43 23.52 11.08
CA VAL A 104 -15.19 23.81 12.50
C VAL A 104 -13.77 23.43 12.90
N ASP A 105 -13.40 22.17 12.66
CA ASP A 105 -12.10 21.60 13.01
C ASP A 105 -11.16 21.47 11.80
N PHE A 106 -11.70 21.67 10.60
CA PHE A 106 -11.00 21.78 9.32
C PHE A 106 -11.92 22.37 8.24
N HIS A 107 -11.45 23.33 7.43
CA HIS A 107 -12.23 23.85 6.30
C HIS A 107 -12.17 22.96 5.04
N GLU A 108 -11.05 22.28 4.84
CA GLU A 108 -10.92 21.22 3.85
C GLU A 108 -10.15 20.08 4.51
N THR A 109 -10.50 18.83 4.20
CA THR A 109 -9.70 17.65 4.62
C THR A 109 -8.23 17.80 4.15
N PHE A 110 -8.01 18.74 3.23
CA PHE A 110 -6.76 19.13 2.64
C PHE A 110 -6.40 20.62 2.87
N SER A 111 -6.72 21.24 4.01
CA SER A 111 -6.23 22.60 4.35
C SER A 111 -4.91 22.54 5.15
N PRO A 112 -3.92 23.45 4.93
CA PRO A 112 -2.74 23.54 5.80
C PRO A 112 -3.18 23.98 7.19
N THR A 113 -2.70 23.33 8.25
CA THR A 113 -3.08 23.69 9.64
C THR A 113 -2.48 25.04 10.05
N ASP A 114 -3.18 26.11 9.72
CA ASP A 114 -3.20 27.35 10.50
C ASP A 114 -4.29 27.30 11.60
N GLU A 115 -4.99 26.17 11.72
CA GLU A 115 -6.13 25.98 12.63
C GLU A 115 -5.68 25.62 14.06
N GLU A 116 -6.33 26.25 15.04
CA GLU A 116 -6.06 26.02 16.45
C GLU A 116 -6.77 24.76 16.95
N ILE A 117 -6.04 23.64 17.06
CA ILE A 117 -6.60 22.38 17.53
C ILE A 117 -6.32 22.19 19.01
N PHE A 118 -7.36 21.96 19.79
CA PHE A 118 -7.28 21.66 21.22
C PHE A 118 -7.65 20.21 21.48
N ILE A 119 -6.84 19.51 22.28
CA ILE A 119 -7.02 18.10 22.58
C ILE A 119 -7.25 17.88 24.08
N LYS A 120 -8.09 16.89 24.36
CA LYS A 120 -8.24 16.29 25.68
C LYS A 120 -7.47 14.98 25.70
N VAL A 121 -6.44 14.91 26.53
CA VAL A 121 -5.70 13.67 26.74
C VAL A 121 -6.54 12.70 27.57
N SER A 122 -6.91 11.59 26.94
CA SER A 122 -7.65 10.48 27.56
C SER A 122 -6.83 9.71 28.60
N GLU A 123 -7.54 9.10 29.56
CA GLU A 123 -7.13 8.18 30.66
C GLU A 123 -5.63 7.82 30.77
N GLY A 124 -5.07 7.95 31.99
CA GLY A 124 -3.77 7.38 32.37
C GLY A 124 -2.60 8.34 32.53
N TYR A 125 -2.75 9.59 32.10
CA TYR A 125 -1.71 10.61 32.21
C TYR A 125 -2.32 11.98 32.56
N THR A 126 -3.18 11.99 33.56
CA THR A 126 -3.59 13.22 34.23
C THR A 126 -3.19 13.13 35.69
N PRO A 127 -2.25 13.99 36.18
CA PRO A 127 -2.52 14.62 37.45
C PRO A 127 -3.88 15.29 37.30
N THR A 128 -4.79 15.06 38.24
CA THR A 128 -6.11 15.70 38.31
C THR A 128 -5.98 17.16 37.87
N MET A 129 -6.49 17.48 36.67
CA MET A 129 -6.41 18.85 36.14
C MET A 129 -7.42 19.70 36.90
N GLU A 130 -7.04 20.19 38.08
CA GLU A 130 -7.78 21.26 38.76
C GLU A 130 -7.67 22.53 37.91
N GLY A 131 -8.81 23.09 37.48
CA GLY A 131 -8.86 24.47 36.99
C GLY A 131 -9.06 24.73 35.49
N GLY A 132 -9.57 23.77 34.68
CA GLY A 132 -10.02 24.09 33.31
C GLY A 132 -8.89 24.35 32.32
N VAL A 133 -7.87 23.51 32.32
CA VAL A 133 -6.70 23.59 31.43
C VAL A 133 -6.80 22.53 30.33
N CYS A 134 -6.45 22.86 29.09
CA CYS A 134 -6.40 21.94 27.94
C CYS A 134 -5.04 22.00 27.24
N ARG A 135 -4.81 21.11 26.26
CA ARG A 135 -3.57 21.11 25.46
C ARG A 135 -3.86 21.57 24.04
N LYS A 136 -3.20 22.62 23.60
CA LYS A 136 -3.20 23.10 22.21
C LYS A 136 -2.12 22.38 21.42
N LEU A 137 -2.46 21.90 20.23
CA LEU A 137 -1.49 21.36 19.28
C LEU A 137 -0.78 22.50 18.55
N THR A 138 0.54 22.46 18.59
CA THR A 138 1.43 23.35 17.83
C THR A 138 1.97 22.67 16.57
N LYS A 139 1.86 21.34 16.49
CA LYS A 139 2.23 20.50 15.35
C LYS A 139 1.16 19.43 15.12
N SER A 140 1.07 18.94 13.90
CA SER A 140 0.17 17.85 13.52
C SER A 140 0.48 16.56 14.29
N LEU A 141 -0.55 15.94 14.88
CA LEU A 141 -0.47 14.67 15.60
C LEU A 141 -1.15 13.54 14.82
N TYR A 142 -0.73 12.29 15.02
CA TYR A 142 -1.40 11.14 14.41
C TYR A 142 -2.89 11.11 14.71
N GLY A 143 -3.70 10.69 13.72
CA GLY A 143 -5.14 10.54 13.86
C GLY A 143 -5.96 11.78 13.50
N LEU A 144 -5.35 12.96 13.39
CA LEU A 144 -6.01 14.11 12.74
C LEU A 144 -6.20 13.83 11.25
N ARG A 145 -7.32 14.31 10.69
CA ARG A 145 -7.66 14.15 9.26
C ARG A 145 -6.63 14.79 8.32
N GLN A 146 -6.03 15.90 8.73
CA GLN A 146 -5.13 16.71 7.91
C GLN A 146 -3.63 16.41 8.12
N SER A 147 -3.27 15.56 9.08
CA SER A 147 -1.87 15.28 9.44
C SER A 147 -1.02 14.75 8.28
N GLN A 148 -1.58 13.83 7.48
CA GLN A 148 -0.86 13.24 6.34
C GLN A 148 -0.56 14.30 5.28
N ARG A 149 -1.49 15.23 5.04
CA ARG A 149 -1.26 16.32 4.09
C ARG A 149 -0.24 17.32 4.60
N ASN A 150 -0.32 17.72 5.86
CA ASN A 150 0.64 18.67 6.43
C ASN A 150 2.06 18.10 6.37
N TRP A 151 2.20 16.80 6.62
CA TRP A 151 3.45 16.09 6.39
C TRP A 151 3.89 16.14 4.92
N TYR A 152 3.00 15.82 3.98
CA TYR A 152 3.29 15.89 2.55
C TYR A 152 3.72 17.30 2.12
N LEU A 153 3.03 18.36 2.54
CA LEU A 153 3.38 19.74 2.20
C LEU A 153 4.73 20.16 2.76
N CYS A 154 5.02 19.79 4.01
CA CYS A 154 6.32 20.03 4.63
C CYS A 154 7.44 19.38 3.81
N ILE A 155 7.28 18.11 3.45
CA ILE A 155 8.24 17.35 2.64
C ILE A 155 8.36 17.92 1.22
N LYS A 156 7.22 18.25 0.59
CA LYS A 156 7.19 18.87 -0.74
C LYS A 156 7.97 20.17 -0.75
N ARG A 157 7.75 21.04 0.25
CA ARG A 157 8.48 22.31 0.38
C ARG A 157 9.98 22.05 0.51
N PHE A 158 10.37 21.16 1.42
CA PHE A 158 11.77 20.79 1.62
C PHE A 158 12.44 20.30 0.31
N PHE A 159 11.80 19.37 -0.40
CA PHE A 159 12.37 18.86 -1.65
C PHE A 159 12.38 19.90 -2.78
N THR A 160 11.38 20.77 -2.82
CA THR A 160 11.35 21.89 -3.79
C THR A 160 12.50 22.86 -3.54
N GLU A 161 12.76 23.21 -2.28
CA GLU A 161 13.90 24.06 -1.89
C GLU A 161 15.25 23.37 -2.20
N ALA A 162 15.32 22.04 -2.13
CA ALA A 162 16.48 21.23 -2.52
C ALA A 162 16.61 20.96 -4.03
N GLY A 163 15.79 21.61 -4.86
CA GLY A 163 15.85 21.57 -6.33
C GLY A 163 15.15 20.37 -6.97
N PHE A 164 14.28 19.66 -6.25
CA PHE A 164 13.41 18.62 -6.82
C PHE A 164 12.10 19.21 -7.31
N ARG A 165 11.49 18.53 -8.28
CA ARG A 165 10.10 18.74 -8.67
C ARG A 165 9.29 17.47 -8.40
N PRO A 166 8.03 17.57 -7.94
CA PRO A 166 7.14 16.42 -7.97
C PRO A 166 6.86 15.99 -9.42
N SER A 167 6.74 14.69 -9.66
CA SER A 167 6.28 14.14 -10.94
C SER A 167 4.83 14.53 -11.18
N ALA A 168 4.48 14.76 -12.45
CA ALA A 168 3.11 14.97 -12.89
C ALA A 168 2.30 13.67 -12.81
N ALA A 169 2.95 12.53 -13.11
CA ALA A 169 2.36 11.20 -13.03
C ALA A 169 2.09 10.75 -11.57
N ASP A 170 3.01 11.04 -10.64
CA ASP A 170 2.84 10.74 -9.20
C ASP A 170 3.44 11.85 -8.32
N PRO A 171 2.60 12.65 -7.63
CA PRO A 171 3.06 13.73 -6.74
C PRO A 171 3.89 13.28 -5.53
N CYS A 172 3.90 11.98 -5.19
CA CYS A 172 4.75 11.40 -4.16
C CYS A 172 6.16 11.09 -4.67
N PHE A 173 6.38 11.22 -5.98
CA PHE A 173 7.65 10.96 -6.62
C PHE A 173 8.36 12.28 -6.92
N PHE A 174 9.44 12.57 -6.20
CA PHE A 174 10.25 13.78 -6.36
C PHE A 174 11.47 13.49 -7.23
N ILE A 175 11.69 14.30 -8.25
CA ILE A 175 12.73 14.09 -9.27
C ILE A 175 13.61 15.32 -9.36
N ARG A 176 14.92 15.11 -9.41
CA ARG A 176 15.91 16.13 -9.72
C ARG A 176 16.77 15.64 -10.88
N THR A 177 16.70 16.34 -12.00
CA THR A 177 17.45 16.00 -13.23
C THR A 177 18.72 16.84 -13.40
N SER A 178 18.82 17.99 -12.72
CA SER A 178 19.98 18.88 -12.77
C SER A 178 21.07 18.46 -11.77
N GLY A 179 22.35 18.54 -12.18
CA GLY A 179 23.48 18.18 -11.33
C GLY A 179 23.69 16.66 -11.30
N ASP A 180 23.58 16.04 -10.12
CA ASP A 180 23.57 14.58 -9.94
C ASP A 180 22.11 14.07 -9.96
N PRO A 181 21.68 13.38 -11.03
CA PRO A 181 20.29 12.95 -11.17
C PRO A 181 19.90 11.96 -10.08
N CYS A 182 18.80 12.26 -9.40
CA CYS A 182 18.28 11.41 -8.34
C CYS A 182 16.78 11.58 -8.19
N PHE A 183 16.17 10.62 -7.50
CA PHE A 183 14.77 10.63 -7.17
C PHE A 183 14.52 10.24 -5.73
N VAL A 184 13.38 10.68 -5.21
CA VAL A 184 12.85 10.30 -3.92
C VAL A 184 11.39 9.89 -4.08
N PHE A 185 11.08 8.64 -3.76
CA PHE A 185 9.71 8.18 -3.61
C PHE A 185 9.30 8.27 -2.14
N LEU A 186 8.26 9.06 -1.88
CA LEU A 186 7.67 9.25 -0.56
C LEU A 186 6.50 8.27 -0.38
N HIS A 187 6.57 7.43 0.63
CA HIS A 187 5.42 6.63 1.07
C HIS A 187 5.17 6.79 2.56
N VAL A 188 4.14 7.57 2.89
CA VAL A 188 3.79 7.94 4.28
C VAL A 188 5.02 8.52 4.99
N ASP A 189 5.68 7.77 5.85
CA ASP A 189 6.85 8.18 6.64
C ASP A 189 8.19 7.69 6.07
N ASN A 190 8.19 7.16 4.84
CA ASN A 190 9.35 6.53 4.20
C ASN A 190 9.81 7.26 2.96
N LEU A 191 11.12 7.28 2.80
CA LEU A 191 11.76 7.74 1.59
C LEU A 191 12.56 6.61 0.97
N VAL A 192 12.23 6.26 -0.26
CA VAL A 192 13.10 5.46 -1.12
C VAL A 192 13.86 6.43 -2.01
N ILE A 193 15.19 6.41 -1.92
CA ILE A 193 16.05 7.34 -2.64
C ILE A 193 16.89 6.56 -3.64
N GLY A 194 16.87 6.96 -4.91
CA GLY A 194 17.70 6.37 -5.97
C GLY A 194 18.47 7.45 -6.74
N GLY A 195 19.68 7.13 -7.19
CA GLY A 195 20.58 8.06 -7.87
C GLY A 195 22.03 7.56 -7.85
N GLN A 196 22.94 8.29 -8.49
CA GLN A 196 24.35 7.86 -8.61
C GLN A 196 25.20 8.26 -7.39
N ASN A 197 25.15 9.51 -6.92
CA ASN A 197 25.96 10.01 -5.81
C ASN A 197 25.12 10.43 -4.60
N LEU A 198 24.47 9.43 -3.98
CA LEU A 198 23.49 9.67 -2.92
C LEU A 198 24.06 10.17 -1.58
N GLN A 199 25.36 10.06 -1.31
CA GLN A 199 25.91 10.27 0.03
C GLN A 199 25.75 11.71 0.53
N VAL A 200 26.07 12.70 -0.30
CA VAL A 200 25.95 14.12 0.06
C VAL A 200 24.49 14.47 0.39
N PHE A 201 23.57 14.03 -0.47
CA PHE A 201 22.15 14.30 -0.32
C PHE A 201 21.54 13.59 0.90
N LYS A 202 21.99 12.37 1.22
CA LYS A 202 21.57 11.66 2.42
C LYS A 202 21.95 12.41 3.69
N SER A 203 23.18 12.93 3.76
CA SER A 203 23.63 13.71 4.92
C SER A 203 22.77 14.95 5.15
N GLU A 204 22.38 15.65 4.07
CA GLU A 204 21.48 16.80 4.14
C GLU A 204 20.11 16.41 4.70
N ILE A 205 19.45 15.41 4.13
CA ILE A 205 18.15 14.89 4.61
C ILE A 205 18.21 14.47 6.08
N VAL A 206 19.23 13.70 6.47
CA VAL A 206 19.39 13.21 7.85
C VAL A 206 19.52 14.38 8.83
N SER A 207 20.30 15.40 8.46
CA SER A 207 20.52 16.57 9.31
C SER A 207 19.26 17.42 9.48
N THR A 208 18.50 17.64 8.41
CA THR A 208 17.33 18.54 8.43
C THR A 208 16.08 17.87 8.96
N LEU A 209 15.83 16.62 8.57
CA LEU A 209 14.58 15.92 8.87
C LEU A 209 14.68 14.92 10.03
N GLN A 210 15.85 14.85 10.70
CA GLN A 210 16.11 13.94 11.84
C GLN A 210 15.76 12.48 11.55
N MET A 211 15.92 12.06 10.29
CA MET A 211 15.65 10.69 9.87
C MET A 211 16.92 9.83 9.97
N LYS A 212 16.74 8.52 10.17
CA LYS A 212 17.85 7.57 10.26
C LYS A 212 18.05 6.88 8.91
N ASP A 213 19.31 6.76 8.54
CA ASP A 213 19.75 5.99 7.38
C ASP A 213 19.88 4.48 7.72
N LEU A 214 19.21 3.62 6.95
CA LEU A 214 18.98 2.18 7.21
C LEU A 214 19.74 1.26 6.26
N CYS A 215 20.70 1.77 5.52
CA CYS A 215 21.47 0.93 4.61
C CYS A 215 20.63 0.29 3.50
N GLU A 216 21.19 -0.71 2.84
CA GLU A 216 20.69 -1.22 1.57
C GLU A 216 19.19 -1.51 1.62
N LEU A 217 18.50 -1.13 0.53
CA LEU A 217 17.08 -1.36 0.41
C LEU A 217 16.83 -2.87 0.32
N ASN A 218 16.53 -3.46 1.47
CA ASN A 218 16.22 -4.88 1.64
C ASN A 218 14.70 -5.12 1.68
N TYR A 219 13.92 -4.11 2.09
CA TYR A 219 12.47 -4.20 2.18
C TYR A 219 11.80 -2.86 1.84
N VAL A 220 10.72 -2.92 1.06
CA VAL A 220 9.89 -1.76 0.72
C VAL A 220 8.43 -2.20 0.65
N LEU A 221 7.52 -1.51 1.35
CA LEU A 221 6.08 -1.85 1.38
C LEU A 221 5.81 -3.35 1.63
N GLY A 222 6.53 -3.97 2.56
CA GLY A 222 6.36 -5.40 2.86
C GLY A 222 6.86 -6.37 1.78
N MET A 223 7.48 -5.88 0.70
CA MET A 223 8.19 -6.66 -0.29
C MET A 223 9.67 -6.75 0.08
N LYS A 224 10.25 -7.95 -0.02
CA LYS A 224 11.69 -8.16 0.03
C LYS A 224 12.30 -7.72 -1.28
N VAL A 225 13.36 -6.94 -1.21
CA VAL A 225 14.11 -6.42 -2.35
C VAL A 225 15.48 -7.10 -2.37
N THR A 226 15.82 -7.72 -3.50
CA THR A 226 17.15 -8.29 -3.74
C THR A 226 17.77 -7.59 -4.93
N GLN A 227 18.93 -6.97 -4.73
CA GLN A 227 19.61 -6.22 -5.78
C GLN A 227 20.86 -6.98 -6.19
N ASN A 228 21.03 -7.23 -7.48
CA ASN A 228 22.25 -7.80 -8.02
C ASN A 228 22.93 -6.82 -8.96
N ARG A 229 24.01 -6.18 -8.48
CA ARG A 229 24.70 -5.11 -9.21
C ARG A 229 25.54 -5.61 -10.39
N SER A 230 26.04 -6.84 -10.36
CA SER A 230 26.89 -7.36 -11.44
C SER A 230 26.07 -7.57 -12.72
N ILE A 231 24.85 -8.08 -12.57
CA ILE A 231 23.89 -8.26 -13.68
C ILE A 231 22.85 -7.14 -13.79
N ARG A 232 22.91 -6.12 -12.90
CA ARG A 232 22.02 -4.95 -12.85
C ARG A 232 20.54 -5.29 -12.71
N THR A 233 20.21 -6.27 -11.87
CA THR A 233 18.82 -6.69 -11.63
C THR A 233 18.31 -6.31 -10.25
N ILE A 234 17.00 -6.12 -10.14
CA ILE A 234 16.27 -5.90 -8.88
C ILE A 234 15.11 -6.88 -8.84
N SER A 235 15.06 -7.73 -7.82
CA SER A 235 13.99 -8.70 -7.62
C SER A 235 13.14 -8.33 -6.40
N LEU A 236 11.82 -8.43 -6.55
CA LEU A 236 10.82 -8.17 -5.52
C LEU A 236 10.07 -9.46 -5.19
N SER A 237 9.99 -9.84 -3.92
CA SER A 237 9.23 -11.02 -3.48
C SER A 237 8.48 -10.80 -2.15
N GLN A 238 7.50 -11.66 -1.88
CA GLN A 238 6.64 -11.59 -0.69
C GLN A 238 6.58 -12.95 0.03
N GLU A 239 7.67 -13.72 0.02
CA GLU A 239 7.72 -15.08 0.59
C GLU A 239 7.25 -15.14 2.05
N LEU A 240 7.79 -14.28 2.92
CA LEU A 240 7.39 -14.23 4.33
C LEU A 240 5.90 -13.89 4.51
N TYR A 241 5.35 -13.05 3.63
CA TYR A 241 3.93 -12.71 3.68
C TYR A 241 3.05 -13.89 3.28
N ILE A 242 3.47 -14.67 2.27
CA ILE A 242 2.81 -15.93 1.89
C ILE A 242 2.87 -16.94 3.05
N GLU A 243 4.02 -17.09 3.72
CA GLU A 243 4.17 -17.97 4.89
C GLU A 243 3.23 -17.58 6.03
N ASN A 244 3.10 -16.27 6.31
CA ASN A 244 2.14 -15.76 7.30
C ASN A 244 0.69 -16.03 6.90
N ILE A 245 0.32 -15.87 5.62
CA ILE A 245 -1.02 -16.23 5.13
C ILE A 245 -1.27 -17.73 5.35
N LEU A 246 -0.32 -18.59 4.98
CA LEU A 246 -0.45 -20.04 5.18
C LEU A 246 -0.61 -20.39 6.66
N LYS A 247 0.12 -19.71 7.56
CA LYS A 247 -0.05 -19.89 9.01
C LYS A 247 -1.42 -19.43 9.51
N ASP A 248 -1.90 -18.27 9.04
CA ASP A 248 -3.17 -17.68 9.45
C ASP A 248 -4.40 -18.54 9.09
N PHE A 249 -4.29 -19.37 8.05
CA PHE A 249 -5.36 -20.27 7.62
C PHE A 249 -5.07 -21.75 7.95
N ASP A 250 -4.03 -22.03 8.75
CA ASP A 250 -3.61 -23.39 9.10
C ASP A 250 -3.33 -24.30 7.87
N MET A 251 -2.67 -23.71 6.87
CA MET A 251 -2.36 -24.33 5.58
C MET A 251 -0.86 -24.52 5.33
N GLN A 252 -0.03 -24.53 6.37
CA GLN A 252 1.42 -24.76 6.23
C GLN A 252 1.71 -26.15 5.63
N ASP A 253 0.97 -27.18 6.04
CA ASP A 253 1.12 -28.57 5.59
C ASP A 253 0.12 -28.98 4.50
N CYS A 254 -0.48 -28.01 3.82
CA CYS A 254 -1.45 -28.29 2.75
C CYS A 254 -0.79 -28.96 1.51
N LYS A 255 -1.62 -29.54 0.64
CA LYS A 255 -1.15 -30.10 -0.65
C LYS A 255 -0.66 -29.00 -1.59
N LEU A 256 0.08 -29.40 -2.63
CA LEU A 256 0.56 -28.49 -3.67
C LEU A 256 -0.41 -28.47 -4.86
N ALA A 257 -0.55 -27.30 -5.49
CA ALA A 257 -1.22 -27.14 -6.77
C ALA A 257 -0.25 -26.49 -7.77
N PHE A 258 -0.39 -26.84 -9.06
CA PHE A 258 0.46 -26.30 -10.14
C PHE A 258 -0.19 -25.13 -10.88
N THR A 259 -1.48 -24.89 -10.64
CA THR A 259 -2.24 -23.78 -11.24
C THR A 259 -2.93 -22.95 -10.13
N PRO A 260 -3.09 -21.63 -10.32
CA PRO A 260 -3.78 -20.78 -9.33
C PRO A 260 -5.26 -21.14 -9.14
N LEU A 261 -5.91 -21.61 -10.20
CA LEU A 261 -7.26 -22.16 -10.19
C LEU A 261 -7.28 -23.47 -10.96
N VAL A 262 -8.31 -24.28 -10.71
CA VAL A 262 -8.56 -25.49 -11.50
C VAL A 262 -8.94 -25.08 -12.93
N PRO A 263 -8.25 -25.57 -13.97
CA PRO A 263 -8.60 -25.24 -15.34
C PRO A 263 -10.06 -25.60 -15.64
N SER A 264 -10.77 -24.71 -16.34
CA SER A 264 -12.21 -24.87 -16.67
C SER A 264 -13.16 -24.92 -15.48
N SER A 265 -12.71 -24.65 -14.24
CA SER A 265 -13.64 -24.47 -13.13
C SER A 265 -14.37 -23.14 -13.27
N ARG A 266 -15.68 -23.18 -13.40
CA ARG A 266 -16.54 -22.00 -13.37
C ARG A 266 -17.05 -21.82 -11.94
N LEU A 267 -16.85 -20.64 -11.39
CA LEU A 267 -17.44 -20.24 -10.11
C LEU A 267 -18.73 -19.49 -10.41
N ASP A 268 -19.84 -19.98 -9.86
CA ASP A 268 -21.15 -19.38 -10.05
C ASP A 268 -21.67 -18.81 -8.71
N PRO A 269 -22.51 -17.76 -8.74
CA PRO A 269 -23.22 -17.31 -7.56
C PRO A 269 -24.03 -18.44 -6.92
N ILE A 270 -24.35 -18.32 -5.64
CA ILE A 270 -25.17 -19.30 -4.93
C ILE A 270 -26.55 -19.40 -5.59
N GLY A 271 -26.75 -20.45 -6.40
CA GLY A 271 -28.05 -20.89 -6.88
C GLY A 271 -28.57 -21.99 -5.95
N ASN A 272 -29.42 -21.63 -4.98
CA ASN A 272 -30.13 -22.57 -4.09
C ASN A 272 -29.26 -23.48 -3.19
N SER A 273 -28.04 -23.09 -2.79
CA SER A 273 -27.31 -23.81 -1.73
C SER A 273 -27.49 -23.11 -0.38
N ASN A 274 -28.05 -23.84 0.60
CA ASN A 274 -28.17 -23.45 2.01
C ASN A 274 -26.79 -23.44 2.73
N ALA A 275 -25.73 -23.04 2.03
CA ALA A 275 -24.40 -22.99 2.60
C ALA A 275 -24.29 -21.69 3.42
N ASP A 276 -24.32 -21.82 4.75
CA ASP A 276 -24.00 -20.74 5.67
C ASP A 276 -22.46 -20.52 5.65
N PRO A 277 -21.94 -19.41 5.10
CA PRO A 277 -20.52 -19.18 5.01
C PRO A 277 -19.99 -18.61 6.32
N THR A 278 -19.89 -19.47 7.33
CA THR A 278 -19.43 -19.08 8.67
C THR A 278 -17.97 -19.45 8.97
N SER A 279 -17.26 -20.12 8.06
CA SER A 279 -15.95 -20.71 8.37
C SER A 279 -14.76 -19.76 8.13
N ILE A 280 -14.73 -19.03 7.01
CA ILE A 280 -13.63 -18.10 6.68
C ILE A 280 -14.14 -16.66 6.72
N LYS A 281 -13.33 -15.75 7.29
CA LYS A 281 -13.47 -14.31 7.04
C LYS A 281 -13.14 -14.00 5.57
N TYR A 282 -14.01 -14.39 4.64
CA TYR A 282 -13.73 -14.49 3.21
C TYR A 282 -13.23 -13.17 2.61
N ARG A 283 -13.85 -12.04 2.99
CA ARG A 283 -13.39 -10.71 2.57
C ARG A 283 -11.94 -10.42 2.97
N ARG A 284 -11.53 -10.82 4.17
CA ARG A 284 -10.13 -10.73 4.62
C ARG A 284 -9.25 -11.64 3.76
N ALA A 285 -9.68 -12.88 3.55
CA ALA A 285 -8.94 -13.86 2.77
C ALA A 285 -8.62 -13.37 1.34
N VAL A 286 -9.64 -12.88 0.61
CA VAL A 286 -9.45 -12.31 -0.73
C VAL A 286 -8.62 -11.03 -0.68
N GLY A 287 -8.81 -10.18 0.34
CA GLY A 287 -7.99 -8.98 0.53
C GLY A 287 -6.50 -9.28 0.70
N LEU A 288 -6.14 -10.38 1.38
CA LEU A 288 -4.76 -10.83 1.52
C LEU A 288 -4.14 -11.23 0.17
N LEU A 289 -4.89 -11.94 -0.67
CA LEU A 289 -4.46 -12.29 -2.04
C LEU A 289 -4.34 -11.05 -2.93
N ASN A 290 -5.27 -10.11 -2.82
CA ASN A 290 -5.25 -8.89 -3.61
C ASN A 290 -3.98 -8.05 -3.34
N TYR A 291 -3.46 -8.09 -2.12
CA TYR A 291 -2.19 -7.47 -1.81
C TYR A 291 -1.00 -8.16 -2.50
N LEU A 292 -0.98 -9.51 -2.52
CA LEU A 292 0.03 -10.25 -3.29
C LEU A 292 -0.01 -9.86 -4.76
N VAL A 293 -1.21 -9.82 -5.34
CA VAL A 293 -1.43 -9.42 -6.74
C VAL A 293 -0.93 -8.01 -6.98
N SER A 294 -1.24 -7.05 -6.12
CA SER A 294 -0.87 -5.64 -6.33
C SER A 294 0.64 -5.38 -6.22
N CYS A 295 1.40 -6.33 -5.65
CA CYS A 295 2.81 -6.14 -5.35
C CYS A 295 3.74 -7.04 -6.18
N THR A 296 3.60 -8.37 -6.09
CA THR A 296 4.61 -9.29 -6.69
C THR A 296 4.04 -10.55 -7.33
N ARG A 297 2.72 -10.79 -7.32
CA ARG A 297 2.09 -12.04 -7.79
C ARG A 297 1.05 -11.81 -8.89
N PRO A 298 1.46 -11.36 -10.09
CA PRO A 298 0.57 -11.20 -11.25
C PRO A 298 -0.06 -12.53 -11.69
N ASP A 299 0.63 -13.64 -11.45
CA ASP A 299 0.23 -15.00 -11.80
C ASP A 299 -1.06 -15.47 -11.12
N ILE A 300 -1.43 -14.90 -9.97
CA ILE A 300 -2.70 -15.19 -9.29
C ILE A 300 -3.77 -14.10 -9.53
N ALA A 301 -3.50 -13.11 -10.39
CA ALA A 301 -4.38 -11.94 -10.59
C ALA A 301 -5.78 -12.35 -11.07
N PHE A 302 -5.85 -13.23 -12.06
CA PHE A 302 -7.12 -13.77 -12.54
C PHE A 302 -7.88 -14.54 -11.46
N ALA A 303 -7.19 -15.44 -10.75
CA ALA A 303 -7.79 -16.22 -9.67
C ALA A 303 -8.39 -15.34 -8.58
N THR A 304 -7.65 -14.31 -8.17
CA THR A 304 -8.08 -13.34 -7.16
C THR A 304 -9.26 -12.51 -7.65
N SER A 305 -9.25 -12.10 -8.92
CA SER A 305 -10.35 -11.34 -9.54
C SER A 305 -11.64 -12.16 -9.61
N CYS A 306 -11.54 -13.47 -9.90
CA CYS A 306 -12.67 -14.38 -9.87
C CYS A 306 -13.27 -14.51 -8.47
N LEU A 307 -12.44 -14.71 -7.44
CA LEU A 307 -12.88 -14.83 -6.05
C LEU A 307 -13.50 -13.53 -5.52
N ALA A 308 -12.98 -12.37 -5.94
CA ALA A 308 -13.48 -11.06 -5.54
C ALA A 308 -14.93 -10.79 -5.97
N GLN A 309 -15.48 -11.54 -6.93
CA GLN A 309 -16.89 -11.42 -7.33
C GLN A 309 -17.86 -11.85 -6.21
N PHE A 310 -17.40 -12.66 -5.24
CA PHE A 310 -18.25 -13.32 -4.25
C PHE A 310 -18.02 -12.83 -2.82
N LEU A 311 -17.54 -11.59 -2.65
CA LEU A 311 -17.21 -11.01 -1.33
C LEU A 311 -18.42 -10.84 -0.40
N SER A 312 -19.61 -10.63 -0.95
CA SER A 312 -20.84 -10.39 -0.19
C SER A 312 -21.54 -11.68 0.23
N ALA A 313 -21.51 -12.70 -0.62
CA ALA A 313 -22.17 -13.99 -0.43
C ALA A 313 -21.30 -15.14 -0.96
N PRO A 314 -20.19 -15.47 -0.27
CA PRO A 314 -19.31 -16.57 -0.66
C PRO A 314 -19.97 -17.94 -0.39
N SER A 315 -19.62 -18.95 -1.19
CA SER A 315 -20.08 -20.34 -1.05
C SER A 315 -18.91 -21.23 -0.60
N VAL A 316 -19.21 -22.48 -0.26
CA VAL A 316 -18.16 -23.49 0.06
C VAL A 316 -17.22 -23.71 -1.14
N GLU A 317 -17.73 -23.62 -2.37
CA GLU A 317 -16.90 -23.73 -3.58
C GLU A 317 -15.93 -22.55 -3.69
N HIS A 318 -16.37 -21.34 -3.35
CA HIS A 318 -15.51 -20.15 -3.31
C HIS A 318 -14.42 -20.26 -2.24
N GLU A 319 -14.74 -20.81 -1.06
CA GLU A 319 -13.74 -21.10 -0.02
C GLU A 319 -12.74 -22.19 -0.47
N ASN A 320 -13.21 -23.23 -1.16
CA ASN A 320 -12.35 -24.29 -1.68
C ASN A 320 -11.44 -23.77 -2.80
N ALA A 321 -11.93 -22.88 -3.67
CA ALA A 321 -11.13 -22.21 -4.68
C ALA A 321 -10.07 -21.30 -4.05
N PHE A 322 -10.41 -20.57 -2.98
CA PHE A 322 -9.41 -19.82 -2.19
C PHE A 322 -8.33 -20.74 -1.61
N LYS A 323 -8.71 -21.88 -1.00
CA LYS A 323 -7.74 -22.88 -0.49
C LYS A 323 -6.87 -23.44 -1.61
N HIS A 324 -7.40 -23.60 -2.83
CA HIS A 324 -6.63 -24.01 -3.99
C HIS A 324 -5.55 -22.99 -4.37
N VAL A 325 -5.86 -21.69 -4.33
CA VAL A 325 -4.84 -20.63 -4.52
C VAL A 325 -3.74 -20.76 -3.47
N LEU A 326 -4.08 -21.08 -2.21
CA LEU A 326 -3.08 -21.28 -1.16
C LEU A 326 -2.19 -22.52 -1.41
N TRP A 327 -2.73 -23.61 -1.96
CA TRP A 327 -1.94 -24.77 -2.41
C TRP A 327 -0.92 -24.39 -3.48
N TYR A 328 -1.31 -23.52 -4.41
CA TYR A 328 -0.44 -23.00 -5.45
C TYR A 328 0.64 -22.07 -4.89
N LEU A 329 0.24 -21.13 -4.01
CA LEU A 329 1.17 -20.22 -3.34
C LEU A 329 2.21 -20.94 -2.49
N LYS A 330 1.84 -22.04 -1.82
CA LYS A 330 2.80 -22.88 -1.08
C LYS A 330 3.93 -23.40 -1.97
N GLY A 331 3.60 -23.88 -3.18
CA GLY A 331 4.58 -24.39 -4.14
C GLY A 331 5.42 -23.30 -4.83
N THR A 332 4.95 -22.06 -4.80
CA THR A 332 5.52 -20.92 -5.56
C THR A 332 5.92 -19.75 -4.64
N LYS A 333 6.08 -19.99 -3.33
CA LYS A 333 6.27 -18.92 -2.33
C LYS A 333 7.52 -18.08 -2.56
N SER A 334 8.56 -18.66 -3.16
CA SER A 334 9.84 -18.01 -3.47
C SER A 334 9.80 -17.19 -4.76
N TRP A 335 8.71 -17.26 -5.53
CA TRP A 335 8.58 -16.51 -6.78
C TRP A 335 8.39 -15.02 -6.51
N GLY A 336 8.81 -14.22 -7.49
CA GLY A 336 8.76 -12.78 -7.44
C GLY A 336 8.98 -12.18 -8.83
N ILE A 337 9.04 -10.86 -8.89
CA ILE A 337 9.24 -10.12 -10.14
C ILE A 337 10.70 -9.65 -10.19
N THR A 338 11.34 -9.76 -11.34
CA THR A 338 12.71 -9.26 -11.55
C THR A 338 12.72 -8.21 -12.65
N LEU A 339 13.34 -7.06 -12.35
CA LEU A 339 13.62 -5.97 -13.26
C LEU A 339 15.13 -5.96 -13.60
N GLY A 340 15.51 -5.40 -14.75
CA GLY A 340 16.87 -5.25 -15.26
C GLY A 340 17.35 -6.36 -16.21
N ASP A 341 16.64 -7.48 -16.32
CA ASP A 341 17.07 -8.71 -17.02
C ASP A 341 16.65 -8.76 -18.51
N VAL A 342 16.43 -7.61 -19.16
CA VAL A 342 15.85 -7.55 -20.52
C VAL A 342 16.80 -6.89 -21.52
N CYS A 343 16.85 -7.45 -22.74
CA CYS A 343 17.78 -7.05 -23.81
C CYS A 343 17.35 -5.79 -24.57
N ASP A 344 16.04 -5.52 -24.71
CA ASP A 344 15.53 -4.28 -25.33
C ASP A 344 14.96 -3.34 -24.27
N ASN A 345 15.75 -2.33 -23.96
CA ASN A 345 15.50 -1.34 -22.91
C ASN A 345 15.03 0.00 -23.47
N SER A 346 14.67 0.05 -24.76
CA SER A 346 14.33 1.29 -25.46
C SER A 346 12.82 1.56 -25.53
N LEU A 347 12.00 0.58 -25.16
CA LEU A 347 10.54 0.61 -25.31
C LEU A 347 9.82 0.14 -24.04
N ILE A 348 8.67 0.74 -23.78
CA ILE A 348 7.65 0.18 -22.89
C ILE A 348 6.80 -0.76 -23.75
N THR A 349 6.85 -2.05 -23.49
CA THR A 349 6.07 -3.05 -24.24
C THR A 349 4.91 -3.54 -23.40
N ALA A 350 3.70 -3.50 -23.94
CA ALA A 350 2.53 -4.01 -23.25
C ALA A 350 1.79 -5.05 -24.08
N PHE A 351 1.22 -6.02 -23.39
CA PHE A 351 0.38 -7.06 -23.93
C PHE A 351 -1.00 -6.91 -23.33
N CYS A 352 -2.03 -7.04 -24.14
CA CYS A 352 -3.40 -7.11 -23.69
C CYS A 352 -4.11 -8.26 -24.38
N ASP A 353 -5.05 -8.85 -23.65
CA ASP A 353 -5.90 -9.95 -24.11
C ASP A 353 -7.26 -9.85 -23.43
N ALA A 354 -8.28 -10.45 -24.01
CA ALA A 354 -9.58 -10.61 -23.38
C ALA A 354 -10.23 -11.91 -23.79
N ASP A 355 -10.94 -12.53 -22.85
CA ASP A 355 -11.85 -13.60 -23.19
C ASP A 355 -13.19 -13.04 -23.72
N TRP A 356 -14.10 -13.95 -24.10
CA TRP A 356 -15.44 -13.57 -24.54
C TRP A 356 -16.51 -14.35 -23.80
N GLY A 357 -17.30 -13.65 -22.99
CA GLY A 357 -18.50 -14.17 -22.35
C GLY A 357 -18.27 -15.39 -21.43
N SER A 358 -17.07 -15.53 -20.88
CA SER A 358 -16.68 -16.71 -20.09
C SER A 358 -17.33 -16.75 -18.70
N ASN A 359 -17.69 -15.59 -18.16
CA ASN A 359 -18.21 -15.47 -16.81
C ASN A 359 -19.71 -15.80 -16.73
N TYR A 360 -20.22 -16.01 -15.53
CA TYR A 360 -21.60 -16.46 -15.33
C TYR A 360 -22.68 -15.49 -15.81
N ASP A 361 -22.34 -14.20 -15.87
CA ASP A 361 -23.20 -13.12 -16.36
C ASP A 361 -22.86 -12.72 -17.81
N SER A 362 -22.16 -13.58 -18.55
CA SER A 362 -21.73 -13.37 -19.94
C SER A 362 -20.80 -12.16 -20.14
N ARG A 363 -20.24 -11.59 -19.07
CA ARG A 363 -19.21 -10.56 -19.19
C ARG A 363 -17.84 -11.20 -19.38
N SER A 364 -16.98 -10.48 -20.09
CA SER A 364 -15.60 -10.88 -20.33
C SER A 364 -14.67 -10.47 -19.19
N PHE A 365 -13.49 -11.06 -19.15
CA PHE A 365 -12.32 -10.59 -18.42
C PHE A 365 -11.27 -10.05 -19.40
N SER A 366 -10.72 -8.88 -19.08
CA SER A 366 -9.55 -8.32 -19.74
C SER A 366 -8.31 -8.52 -18.87
N GLY A 367 -7.21 -8.92 -19.51
CA GLY A 367 -5.90 -9.02 -18.91
C GLY A 367 -4.90 -8.12 -19.63
N SER A 368 -3.98 -7.53 -18.88
CA SER A 368 -2.87 -6.78 -19.45
C SER A 368 -1.60 -6.92 -18.62
N CYS A 369 -0.45 -6.81 -19.30
CA CYS A 369 0.89 -6.81 -18.72
C CYS A 369 1.73 -5.73 -19.41
N VAL A 370 2.38 -4.87 -18.63
CA VAL A 370 3.26 -3.78 -19.08
C VAL A 370 4.69 -4.09 -18.65
N PHE A 371 5.61 -4.05 -19.61
CA PHE A 371 7.02 -4.34 -19.43
C PHE A 371 7.86 -3.10 -19.69
N CYS A 372 8.73 -2.77 -18.73
CA CYS A 372 9.77 -1.75 -18.82
C CYS A 372 10.96 -2.24 -17.98
N TYR A 373 12.04 -2.67 -18.64
CA TYR A 373 13.14 -3.41 -18.00
C TYR A 373 12.69 -4.68 -17.25
N GLY A 374 11.49 -5.21 -17.50
CA GLY A 374 10.86 -6.27 -16.71
C GLY A 374 9.37 -5.95 -16.50
N LEU A 375 8.62 -6.83 -15.85
CA LEU A 375 7.19 -6.61 -15.62
C LEU A 375 6.97 -5.52 -14.57
N VAL A 376 6.35 -4.39 -14.95
CA VAL A 376 6.16 -3.21 -14.07
C VAL A 376 4.69 -2.90 -13.80
N GLY A 377 3.78 -3.40 -14.62
CA GLY A 377 2.35 -3.22 -14.45
C GLY A 377 1.59 -4.42 -14.96
N TRP A 378 0.48 -4.75 -14.31
CA TRP A 378 -0.43 -5.80 -14.75
C TRP A 378 -1.81 -5.54 -14.19
N LYS A 379 -2.81 -6.05 -14.90
CA LYS A 379 -4.21 -5.89 -14.52
C LYS A 379 -5.01 -7.08 -15.00
N THR A 380 -5.93 -7.53 -14.17
CA THR A 380 -7.00 -8.42 -14.58
C THR A 380 -8.29 -7.85 -14.05
N SER A 381 -9.26 -7.63 -14.94
CA SER A 381 -10.53 -7.01 -14.55
C SER A 381 -11.67 -7.58 -15.38
N LYS A 382 -12.78 -7.84 -14.70
CA LYS A 382 -14.04 -8.13 -15.35
C LYS A 382 -14.54 -6.87 -16.07
N GLN A 383 -14.99 -7.02 -17.31
CA GLN A 383 -15.54 -5.91 -18.08
C GLN A 383 -16.86 -5.43 -17.49
N GLU A 384 -17.13 -4.13 -17.57
CA GLU A 384 -18.35 -3.54 -17.03
C GLU A 384 -19.59 -3.86 -17.88
N VAL A 385 -19.37 -4.08 -19.18
CA VAL A 385 -20.42 -4.34 -20.18
C VAL A 385 -20.24 -5.75 -20.77
N VAL A 386 -21.34 -6.33 -21.24
CA VAL A 386 -21.32 -7.58 -22.02
C VAL A 386 -20.90 -7.24 -23.44
N ALA A 387 -19.70 -7.67 -23.84
CA ALA A 387 -19.22 -7.50 -25.20
C ALA A 387 -20.04 -8.34 -26.19
N LEU A 388 -20.45 -7.74 -27.30
CA LEU A 388 -21.25 -8.37 -28.35
C LEU A 388 -20.42 -9.29 -29.24
N SER A 389 -19.10 -9.15 -29.21
CA SER A 389 -18.17 -10.00 -29.95
C SER A 389 -16.82 -10.11 -29.25
N SER A 390 -16.02 -11.11 -29.62
CA SER A 390 -14.62 -11.20 -29.18
C SER A 390 -13.81 -9.97 -29.59
N THR A 391 -14.08 -9.40 -30.78
CA THR A 391 -13.44 -8.16 -31.24
C THR A 391 -13.74 -6.97 -30.33
N GLU A 392 -14.97 -6.84 -29.85
CA GLU A 392 -15.33 -5.77 -28.92
C GLU A 392 -14.67 -5.94 -27.55
N ALA A 393 -14.67 -7.16 -27.01
CA ALA A 393 -14.01 -7.47 -25.74
C ALA A 393 -12.51 -7.14 -25.78
N GLU A 394 -11.85 -7.50 -26.88
CA GLU A 394 -10.44 -7.23 -27.14
C GLU A 394 -10.16 -5.74 -27.33
N TYR A 395 -11.03 -5.04 -28.05
CA TYR A 395 -10.93 -3.58 -28.20
C TYR A 395 -11.02 -2.86 -26.85
N TRP A 396 -11.89 -3.33 -25.96
CA TRP A 396 -11.99 -2.83 -24.59
C TRP A 396 -10.71 -3.08 -23.78
N SER A 397 -10.10 -4.26 -23.93
CA SER A 397 -8.82 -4.61 -23.32
C SER A 397 -7.69 -3.68 -23.80
N ILE A 398 -7.64 -3.40 -25.11
CA ILE A 398 -6.67 -2.46 -25.68
C ILE A 398 -6.84 -1.07 -25.08
N SER A 399 -8.08 -0.56 -25.00
CA SER A 399 -8.35 0.75 -24.41
C SER A 399 -7.88 0.83 -22.95
N SER A 400 -8.18 -0.19 -22.13
CA SER A 400 -7.73 -0.27 -20.73
C SER A 400 -6.20 -0.30 -20.64
N CYS A 401 -5.54 -1.12 -21.47
CA CYS A 401 -4.08 -1.23 -21.49
C CYS A 401 -3.39 0.07 -21.95
N CYS A 402 -3.98 0.79 -22.92
CA CYS A 402 -3.47 2.11 -23.34
C CYS A 402 -3.43 3.12 -22.19
N GLN A 403 -4.44 3.14 -21.31
CA GLN A 403 -4.47 4.02 -20.14
C GLN A 403 -3.31 3.69 -19.20
N ASP A 404 -3.09 2.39 -18.93
CA ASP A 404 -1.99 1.93 -18.08
C ASP A 404 -0.62 2.34 -18.66
N ILE A 405 -0.39 2.15 -19.96
CA ILE A 405 0.86 2.53 -20.65
C ILE A 405 1.09 4.05 -20.59
N SER A 406 0.03 4.86 -20.75
CA SER A 406 0.14 6.32 -20.76
C SER A 406 0.78 6.85 -19.47
N LEU A 407 0.41 6.28 -18.32
CA LEU A 407 0.98 6.65 -17.02
C LEU A 407 2.49 6.35 -16.95
N PHE A 408 2.94 5.20 -17.47
CA PHE A 408 4.36 4.86 -17.50
C PHE A 408 5.15 5.74 -18.48
N LEU A 409 4.56 6.12 -19.61
CA LEU A 409 5.18 7.08 -20.55
C LEU A 409 5.38 8.45 -19.88
N GLU A 410 4.37 8.94 -19.18
CA GLU A 410 4.48 10.21 -18.45
C GLU A 410 5.53 10.14 -17.35
N LEU A 411 5.54 9.07 -16.56
CA LEU A 411 6.53 8.85 -15.51
C LEU A 411 7.97 8.82 -16.06
N THR A 412 8.21 8.07 -17.13
CA THR A 412 9.56 7.97 -17.76
C THR A 412 10.01 9.31 -18.35
N ASN A 413 9.10 10.07 -18.97
CA ASN A 413 9.37 11.44 -19.41
C ASN A 413 9.76 12.36 -18.23
N ASP A 414 9.13 12.19 -17.07
CA ASP A 414 9.46 12.97 -15.88
C ASP A 414 10.88 12.72 -15.36
N PHE A 415 11.40 11.49 -15.54
CA PHE A 415 12.81 11.16 -15.29
C PHE A 415 13.78 11.70 -16.36
N GLY A 416 13.27 12.31 -17.43
CA GLY A 416 14.07 12.72 -18.58
C GLY A 416 14.43 11.55 -19.52
N VAL A 417 13.73 10.42 -19.41
CA VAL A 417 13.92 9.23 -20.27
C VAL A 417 12.69 9.07 -21.15
N ALA A 418 12.72 9.66 -22.34
CA ALA A 418 11.61 9.58 -23.27
C ALA A 418 11.56 8.21 -23.98
N LEU A 419 10.84 7.25 -23.38
CA LEU A 419 10.58 5.94 -23.99
C LEU A 419 9.36 5.99 -24.91
N LYS A 420 9.30 5.08 -25.89
CA LYS A 420 8.10 4.87 -26.72
C LYS A 420 7.32 3.66 -26.22
N GLY A 421 6.00 3.76 -26.29
CA GLY A 421 5.08 2.66 -25.97
C GLY A 421 4.81 1.77 -27.18
N LYS A 422 4.76 0.46 -26.98
CA LYS A 422 4.36 -0.55 -27.97
C LYS A 422 3.31 -1.46 -27.35
N LEU A 423 2.08 -1.39 -27.86
CA LEU A 423 1.00 -2.27 -27.45
C LEU A 423 0.86 -3.43 -28.43
N LEU A 424 0.71 -4.64 -27.90
CA LEU A 424 0.56 -5.88 -28.63
C LEU A 424 -0.78 -6.53 -28.27
N CYS A 425 -1.61 -6.75 -29.28
CA CYS A 425 -2.85 -7.51 -29.24
C CYS A 425 -2.83 -8.49 -30.42
N ASN A 426 -3.41 -9.68 -30.25
CA ASN A 426 -3.47 -10.73 -31.27
C ASN A 426 -4.76 -10.67 -32.13
N ASN A 427 -5.79 -9.93 -31.71
CA ASN A 427 -7.08 -9.85 -32.39
C ASN A 427 -7.04 -8.93 -33.62
N GLN A 428 -7.06 -9.52 -34.82
CA GLN A 428 -7.01 -8.77 -36.08
C GLN A 428 -8.21 -7.83 -36.29
N GLY A 429 -9.40 -8.21 -35.78
CA GLY A 429 -10.58 -7.36 -35.86
C GLY A 429 -10.41 -6.07 -35.07
N ALA A 430 -9.94 -6.18 -33.82
CA ALA A 430 -9.69 -5.03 -32.96
C ALA A 430 -8.56 -4.15 -33.51
N LEU A 431 -7.48 -4.76 -34.03
CA LEU A 431 -6.39 -4.03 -34.69
C LEU A 431 -6.85 -3.31 -35.97
N SER A 432 -7.80 -3.87 -36.71
CA SER A 432 -8.35 -3.25 -37.91
C SER A 432 -9.19 -2.02 -37.56
N LEU A 433 -9.99 -2.08 -36.48
CA LEU A 433 -10.74 -0.94 -35.97
C LEU A 433 -9.81 0.21 -35.57
N LEU A 434 -8.70 -0.07 -34.88
CA LEU A 434 -7.73 0.95 -34.47
C LEU A 434 -7.01 1.63 -35.65
N LYS A 435 -6.76 0.88 -36.72
CA LYS A 435 -6.10 1.39 -37.92
C LYS A 435 -7.03 2.14 -38.87
N ASN A 436 -8.34 2.07 -38.65
CA ASN A 436 -9.32 2.67 -39.54
C ASN A 436 -9.85 4.00 -38.97
N PRO A 437 -9.29 5.16 -39.35
CA PRO A 437 -9.74 6.46 -38.87
C PRO A 437 -11.14 6.85 -39.37
N LEU A 438 -11.72 6.09 -40.31
CA LEU A 438 -13.00 6.37 -40.95
C LEU A 438 -14.16 5.54 -40.40
N TYR A 439 -13.94 4.67 -39.41
CA TYR A 439 -15.03 3.90 -38.79
C TYR A 439 -15.86 4.81 -37.88
N GLN A 440 -16.77 5.56 -38.49
CA GLN A 440 -17.90 6.17 -37.78
C GLN A 440 -19.02 5.14 -37.71
N HIS A 441 -19.59 4.96 -36.51
CA HIS A 441 -20.75 4.11 -36.30
C HIS A 441 -21.89 4.62 -37.21
N GLN A 442 -22.10 3.97 -38.35
CA GLN A 442 -23.27 4.22 -39.18
C GLN A 442 -24.41 3.48 -38.51
N THR A 443 -25.14 4.21 -37.66
CA THR A 443 -26.40 3.76 -37.03
C THR A 443 -27.49 3.56 -38.05
#